data_AF-A0A6M0A258-F1
#
_entry.id   AF-A0A6M0A258-F1
#
_cell.length_a   1.000
_cell.length_b   1.000
_cell.length_c   1.000
_cell.angle_alpha   90.00
_cell.angle_beta   90.00
_cell.angle_gamma   90.00
#
_symmetry.space_group_name_H-M   'P 1'
#
loop_
_entity.id
_entity.type
_entity.pdbx_description
1 polymer ?
#
loop_
_entity_poly.entity_id
_entity_poly.type
_entity_poly.pdbx_seq_one_letter_code
_entity_poly.pdbx_strand_id
1 'polypeptide(L)'
;MSNQKHQLISQAILAIATTFSLFSATVANAASLNVLWYGQTDAYNTKISELAALAPTFDPEGDGSLDWNLTIWNPQDQAPNFSDYDVLAIGIGLKEGELFDFNPTRILNNKEAISAVRGNRTFLSGQDADAHYTYNIGPRPNGPLGFLVNAVNWAGSGEGMGIVGLTDSGYPTDPLNRNRRWWLNENSFLKDELEGYVSYAWDENVVIPTETSDFAVNEGLTSAGLSNWNISFHATFDKNIPGYLSINDAGSHPGYAVTIVTASEADGGTLGDEIEAIPEPGSIFGLFLLGGFGLRSLLLRMSQ
;
A
#
# COMPACT_ATOMS: atom_id res chain seq x y z
N MET A 1 45.08 -47.54 29.02
CA MET A 1 44.97 -47.10 27.61
C MET A 1 43.51 -47.09 27.15
N SER A 2 42.64 -46.25 27.73
CA SER A 2 41.21 -46.29 27.41
C SER A 2 40.49 -44.96 27.72
N ASN A 3 41.02 -43.81 27.29
CA ASN A 3 40.27 -42.55 27.46
C ASN A 3 40.60 -41.41 26.46
N GLN A 4 41.18 -41.72 25.30
CA GLN A 4 41.49 -40.68 24.29
C GLN A 4 40.84 -40.90 22.91
N LYS A 5 40.19 -42.03 22.65
CA LYS A 5 39.54 -42.28 21.35
C LYS A 5 38.06 -41.85 21.28
N HIS A 6 37.40 -41.59 22.40
CA HIS A 6 35.99 -41.17 22.39
C HIS A 6 35.79 -39.64 22.32
N GLN A 7 36.80 -38.82 22.60
CA GLN A 7 36.66 -37.36 22.47
C GLN A 7 36.85 -36.83 21.05
N LEU A 8 37.51 -37.58 20.16
CA LEU A 8 37.78 -37.13 18.78
C LEU A 8 36.65 -37.44 17.78
N ILE A 9 35.69 -38.31 18.13
CA ILE A 9 34.54 -38.60 17.26
C ILE A 9 33.37 -37.64 17.54
N SER A 10 33.21 -37.17 18.78
CA SER A 10 32.14 -36.21 19.13
C SER A 10 32.41 -34.77 18.67
N GLN A 11 33.67 -34.40 18.41
CA GLN A 11 33.99 -33.06 17.86
C GLN A 11 33.97 -33.01 16.33
N ALA A 12 33.96 -34.15 15.63
CA ALA A 12 33.83 -34.19 14.17
C ALA A 12 32.36 -34.18 13.70
N ILE A 13 31.42 -34.64 14.53
CA ILE A 13 29.98 -34.62 14.20
C ILE A 13 29.36 -33.24 14.49
N LEU A 14 29.93 -32.47 15.42
CA LEU A 14 29.47 -31.10 15.70
C LEU A 14 30.00 -30.04 14.70
N ALA A 15 30.97 -30.40 13.87
CA ALA A 15 31.56 -29.53 12.84
C ALA A 15 30.98 -29.73 11.43
N ILE A 16 30.03 -30.65 11.25
CA ILE A 16 29.26 -30.82 9.99
C ILE A 16 27.82 -30.28 10.12
N ALA A 17 27.38 -29.95 11.34
CA ALA A 17 26.07 -29.33 11.59
C ALA A 17 26.12 -27.79 11.65
N THR A 18 27.27 -27.15 11.40
CA THR A 18 27.45 -25.69 11.55
C THR A 18 27.85 -24.96 10.26
N THR A 19 27.75 -25.61 9.10
CA THR A 19 28.13 -25.03 7.80
C THR A 19 27.08 -25.14 6.69
N PHE A 20 25.82 -25.46 7.02
CA PHE A 20 24.72 -25.49 6.04
C PHE A 20 23.47 -24.70 6.47
N SER A 21 23.68 -23.57 7.15
CA SER A 21 22.64 -22.56 7.33
C SER A 21 23.15 -21.18 6.91
N LEU A 22 24.00 -21.15 5.88
CA LEU A 22 24.27 -19.94 5.12
C LEU A 22 23.10 -19.73 4.18
N PHE A 23 22.15 -18.92 4.64
CA PHE A 23 21.30 -18.04 3.84
C PHE A 23 20.89 -18.59 2.47
N SER A 24 19.93 -19.51 2.47
CA SER A 24 18.83 -19.34 1.52
C SER A 24 17.92 -18.27 2.11
N ALA A 25 18.38 -17.01 2.10
CA ALA A 25 17.44 -15.92 1.99
C ALA A 25 16.80 -16.15 0.63
N THR A 26 15.69 -16.88 0.60
CA THR A 26 14.72 -16.71 -0.46
C THR A 26 14.51 -15.22 -0.51
N VAL A 27 14.95 -14.59 -1.59
CA VAL A 27 14.53 -13.24 -1.91
C VAL A 27 13.02 -13.36 -1.94
N ALA A 28 12.34 -12.98 -0.86
CA ALA A 28 10.91 -12.79 -0.91
C ALA A 28 10.75 -11.78 -2.05
N ASN A 29 10.16 -12.21 -3.16
CA ASN A 29 9.68 -11.23 -4.12
C ASN A 29 8.68 -10.41 -3.31
N ALA A 30 8.96 -9.11 -3.14
CA ALA A 30 7.94 -8.21 -2.65
C ALA A 30 6.70 -8.45 -3.51
N ALA A 31 5.54 -8.66 -2.88
CA ALA A 31 4.31 -8.72 -3.63
C ALA A 31 4.15 -7.41 -4.39
N SER A 32 3.65 -7.48 -5.63
CA SER A 32 3.55 -6.30 -6.50
C SER A 32 2.11 -5.86 -6.67
N LEU A 33 1.85 -4.56 -6.60
CA LEU A 33 0.59 -3.93 -6.95
C LEU A 33 0.66 -3.28 -8.33
N ASN A 34 -0.36 -3.48 -9.15
CA ASN A 34 -0.63 -2.70 -10.36
C ASN A 34 -1.31 -1.39 -9.95
N VAL A 35 -0.53 -0.31 -9.92
CA VAL A 35 -0.99 1.01 -9.48
C VAL A 35 -1.36 1.86 -10.69
N LEU A 36 -2.63 2.22 -10.82
CA LEU A 36 -3.08 3.23 -11.77
C LEU A 36 -3.09 4.59 -11.09
N TRP A 37 -2.19 5.48 -11.48
CA TRP A 37 -2.19 6.85 -10.96
C TRP A 37 -2.81 7.83 -11.96
N TYR A 38 -3.72 8.67 -11.47
CA TYR A 38 -4.35 9.70 -12.28
C TYR A 38 -3.34 10.78 -12.67
N GLY A 39 -2.85 10.71 -13.90
CA GLY A 39 -1.82 11.58 -14.43
C GLY A 39 -2.31 12.99 -14.74
N GLN A 40 -1.41 13.96 -14.63
CA GLN A 40 -1.73 15.38 -14.81
C GLN A 40 -0.72 16.06 -15.74
N THR A 41 0.41 16.52 -15.19
CA THR A 41 1.50 17.15 -15.95
C THR A 41 2.74 16.29 -15.87
N ASP A 42 3.65 16.40 -16.85
CA ASP A 42 4.90 15.62 -16.87
C ASP A 42 5.73 15.82 -15.59
N ALA A 43 5.77 17.04 -15.06
CA ALA A 43 6.49 17.35 -13.83
C ALA A 43 5.87 16.64 -12.61
N TYR A 44 4.55 16.71 -12.46
CA TYR A 44 3.83 15.98 -11.41
C TYR A 44 4.02 14.47 -11.55
N ASN A 45 3.84 13.93 -12.76
CA ASN A 45 3.97 12.51 -13.04
C ASN A 45 5.40 11.99 -12.76
N THR A 46 6.42 12.82 -12.98
CA THR A 46 7.81 12.50 -12.61
C THR A 46 7.95 12.32 -11.10
N LYS A 47 7.32 13.18 -10.29
CA LYS A 47 7.33 13.07 -8.83
C LYS A 47 6.58 11.85 -8.31
N ILE A 48 5.48 11.48 -8.96
CA ILE A 48 4.79 10.23 -8.66
C ILE A 48 5.64 9.00 -9.04
N SER A 49 6.42 9.09 -10.12
CA SER A 49 7.34 8.02 -10.50
C SER A 49 8.50 7.88 -9.50
N GLU A 50 9.01 8.99 -8.98
CA GLU A 50 9.98 9.01 -7.87
C GLU A 50 9.39 8.39 -6.60
N LEU A 51 8.13 8.71 -6.25
CA LEU A 51 7.40 8.11 -5.13
C LEU A 51 7.28 6.59 -5.29
N ALA A 52 6.81 6.11 -6.44
CA ALA A 52 6.65 4.68 -6.70
C ALA A 52 7.97 3.91 -6.63
N ALA A 53 9.09 4.54 -7.02
CA ALA A 53 10.42 3.94 -6.89
C ALA A 53 10.88 3.77 -5.43
N LEU A 54 10.28 4.49 -4.47
CA LEU A 54 10.59 4.39 -3.05
C LEU A 54 9.69 3.40 -2.29
N ALA A 55 8.50 3.09 -2.80
CA ALA A 55 7.56 2.15 -2.18
C ALA A 55 8.18 0.78 -1.80
N PRO A 56 9.01 0.13 -2.65
CA PRO A 56 9.67 -1.13 -2.33
C PRO A 56 10.62 -1.07 -1.12
N THR A 57 11.02 0.12 -0.70
CA THR A 57 11.99 0.33 0.37
C THR A 57 11.37 0.93 1.63
N PHE A 58 10.08 1.23 1.59
CA PHE A 58 9.35 1.78 2.72
C PHE A 58 8.72 0.64 3.51
N ASP A 59 9.33 0.32 4.66
CA ASP A 59 8.93 -0.75 5.58
C ASP A 59 9.29 -0.30 7.01
N PRO A 60 8.53 0.65 7.60
CA PRO A 60 8.85 1.20 8.91
C PRO A 60 8.67 0.21 10.06
N GLU A 61 7.82 -0.82 9.93
CA GLU A 61 7.60 -1.84 10.97
C GLU A 61 8.37 -3.16 10.74
N GLY A 62 8.98 -3.34 9.57
CA GLY A 62 9.76 -4.53 9.25
C GLY A 62 8.90 -5.73 8.86
N ASP A 63 7.66 -5.50 8.42
CA ASP A 63 6.69 -6.54 8.06
C ASP A 63 6.64 -6.85 6.56
N GLY A 64 7.32 -6.02 5.76
CA GLY A 64 7.44 -6.18 4.32
C GLY A 64 7.17 -4.89 3.57
N SER A 65 7.43 -4.91 2.27
CA SER A 65 7.11 -3.81 1.38
C SER A 65 6.49 -4.34 0.09
N LEU A 66 5.79 -3.47 -0.62
CA LEU A 66 5.16 -3.79 -1.90
C LEU A 66 5.87 -3.09 -3.05
N ASP A 67 6.11 -3.83 -4.12
CA ASP A 67 6.55 -3.26 -5.39
C ASP A 67 5.36 -2.61 -6.11
N TRP A 68 5.57 -1.46 -6.74
CA TRP A 68 4.52 -0.80 -7.53
C TRP A 68 4.83 -0.92 -9.02
N ASN A 69 4.01 -1.69 -9.74
CA ASN A 69 3.91 -1.62 -11.19
C ASN A 69 3.07 -0.39 -11.58
N LEU A 70 3.70 0.78 -11.56
CA LEU A 70 3.04 2.06 -11.78
C LEU A 70 2.69 2.29 -13.26
N THR A 71 1.42 2.59 -13.52
CA THR A 71 0.94 3.20 -14.76
C THR A 71 0.38 4.59 -14.50
N ILE A 72 0.86 5.59 -15.24
CA ILE A 72 0.30 6.94 -15.21
C ILE A 72 -0.76 7.07 -16.30
N TRP A 73 -2.00 7.38 -15.91
CA TRP A 73 -3.09 7.66 -16.84
C TRP A 73 -3.12 9.14 -17.23
N ASN A 74 -2.40 9.51 -18.30
CA ASN A 74 -2.24 10.90 -18.72
C ASN A 74 -3.51 11.47 -19.36
N PRO A 75 -3.62 12.81 -19.46
CA PRO A 75 -4.74 13.46 -20.14
C PRO A 75 -5.00 13.02 -21.59
N GLN A 76 -3.96 12.58 -22.29
CA GLN A 76 -4.05 12.17 -23.71
C GLN A 76 -4.35 10.68 -23.88
N ASP A 77 -4.27 9.91 -22.80
CA ASP A 77 -4.38 8.46 -22.84
C ASP A 77 -5.86 8.04 -22.88
N GLN A 78 -6.14 6.97 -23.61
CA GLN A 78 -7.44 6.31 -23.52
C GLN A 78 -7.64 5.75 -22.11
N ALA A 79 -8.90 5.60 -21.70
CA ALA A 79 -9.19 4.92 -20.45
C ALA A 79 -8.61 3.49 -20.51
N PRO A 80 -7.83 3.07 -19.50
CA PRO A 80 -7.31 1.71 -19.48
C PRO A 80 -8.43 0.74 -19.10
N ASN A 81 -8.14 -0.57 -19.19
CA ASN A 81 -9.03 -1.55 -18.58
C ASN A 81 -8.83 -1.51 -17.06
N PHE A 82 -9.78 -0.93 -16.33
CA PHE A 82 -9.65 -0.71 -14.89
C PHE A 82 -9.53 -2.02 -14.07
N SER A 83 -10.01 -3.17 -14.59
CA SER A 83 -9.83 -4.46 -13.92
C SER A 83 -8.39 -4.97 -13.89
N ASP A 84 -7.47 -4.33 -14.63
CA ASP A 84 -6.06 -4.71 -14.69
C ASP A 84 -5.25 -4.08 -13.54
N TYR A 85 -5.89 -3.30 -12.66
CA TYR A 85 -5.24 -2.54 -11.59
C TYR A 85 -5.82 -2.87 -10.23
N ASP A 86 -4.93 -2.95 -9.25
CA ASP A 86 -5.28 -3.21 -7.86
C ASP A 86 -5.71 -1.91 -7.17
N VAL A 87 -5.25 -0.75 -7.66
CA VAL A 87 -5.58 0.55 -7.07
C VAL A 87 -5.62 1.66 -8.11
N LEU A 88 -6.65 2.52 -8.01
CA LEU A 88 -6.72 3.81 -8.69
C LEU A 88 -6.43 4.92 -7.68
N ALA A 89 -5.30 5.60 -7.85
CA ALA A 89 -4.88 6.73 -7.03
C ALA A 89 -5.14 8.07 -7.74
N ILE A 90 -5.83 8.98 -7.04
CA ILE A 90 -6.27 10.27 -7.55
C ILE A 90 -5.72 11.35 -6.60
N GLY A 91 -4.52 11.84 -6.93
CA GLY A 91 -3.93 12.99 -6.25
C GLY A 91 -4.49 14.33 -6.75
N ILE A 92 -4.10 15.41 -6.09
CA ILE A 92 -4.60 16.76 -6.40
C ILE A 92 -3.92 17.37 -7.62
N GLY A 93 -2.73 16.88 -8.01
CA GLY A 93 -2.14 17.19 -9.32
C GLY A 93 -1.47 18.56 -9.44
N LEU A 94 -0.87 19.06 -8.37
CA LEU A 94 -0.25 20.37 -8.30
C LEU A 94 1.10 20.37 -9.10
N LYS A 95 1.45 21.48 -9.81
CA LYS A 95 2.80 21.72 -10.42
C LYS A 95 3.59 22.78 -9.65
N GLU A 96 4.92 22.68 -9.58
CA GLU A 96 5.86 23.65 -8.95
C GLU A 96 5.35 25.12 -8.93
N GLY A 97 4.91 25.61 -7.76
CA GLY A 97 4.42 26.97 -7.51
C GLY A 97 3.04 27.36 -8.04
N GLU A 98 2.32 26.49 -8.78
CA GLU A 98 1.09 26.85 -9.49
C GLU A 98 -0.08 25.92 -9.16
N LEU A 99 -1.14 26.48 -8.57
CA LEU A 99 -2.43 25.81 -8.37
C LEU A 99 -3.02 25.45 -9.75
N PHE A 100 -2.89 24.20 -10.21
CA PHE A 100 -3.44 23.78 -11.50
C PHE A 100 -4.96 23.56 -11.47
N ASP A 101 -5.56 23.68 -12.66
CA ASP A 101 -6.92 23.25 -13.01
C ASP A 101 -6.94 21.72 -13.11
N PHE A 102 -6.97 21.05 -11.95
CA PHE A 102 -7.24 19.61 -11.86
C PHE A 102 -8.45 19.30 -12.75
N ASN A 103 -8.24 18.47 -13.76
CA ASN A 103 -9.29 18.14 -14.70
C ASN A 103 -9.87 16.76 -14.36
N PRO A 104 -11.10 16.66 -13.81
CA PRO A 104 -11.71 15.38 -13.43
C PRO A 104 -12.36 14.64 -14.59
N THR A 105 -12.42 15.23 -15.79
CA THR A 105 -13.29 14.78 -16.89
C THR A 105 -13.10 13.29 -17.19
N ARG A 106 -11.86 12.78 -17.15
CA ARG A 106 -11.59 11.37 -17.45
C ARG A 106 -12.18 10.44 -16.39
N ILE A 107 -12.03 10.76 -15.10
CA ILE A 107 -12.65 9.99 -14.01
C ILE A 107 -14.18 10.05 -14.11
N LEU A 108 -14.74 11.24 -14.32
CA LEU A 108 -16.20 11.43 -14.40
C LEU A 108 -16.82 10.71 -15.59
N ASN A 109 -16.16 10.73 -16.75
CA ASN A 109 -16.62 10.03 -17.95
C ASN A 109 -16.50 8.50 -17.86
N ASN A 110 -15.75 7.98 -16.89
CA ASN A 110 -15.56 6.55 -16.67
C ASN A 110 -16.19 6.07 -15.35
N LYS A 111 -17.14 6.82 -14.77
CA LYS A 111 -17.84 6.48 -13.51
C LYS A 111 -18.30 5.03 -13.50
N GLU A 112 -19.00 4.60 -14.55
CA GLU A 112 -19.62 3.26 -14.64
C GLU A 112 -18.55 2.16 -14.69
N ALA A 113 -17.50 2.33 -15.49
CA ALA A 113 -16.41 1.38 -15.62
C ALA A 113 -15.60 1.25 -14.32
N ILE A 114 -15.31 2.38 -13.67
CA ILE A 114 -14.64 2.41 -12.36
C ILE A 114 -15.52 1.74 -11.30
N SER A 115 -16.81 2.08 -11.24
CA SER A 115 -17.75 1.51 -10.26
C SER A 115 -17.93 0.00 -10.43
N ALA A 116 -17.82 -0.52 -11.66
CA ALA A 116 -18.00 -1.93 -11.96
C ALA A 116 -16.84 -2.82 -11.45
N VAL A 117 -15.64 -2.25 -11.28
CA VAL A 117 -14.45 -2.99 -10.81
C VAL A 117 -13.96 -2.52 -9.44
N ARG A 118 -14.51 -1.42 -8.92
CA ARG A 118 -14.16 -0.87 -7.61
C ARG A 118 -14.40 -1.94 -6.54
N GLY A 119 -13.36 -2.15 -5.75
CA GLY A 119 -13.34 -3.09 -4.64
C GLY A 119 -13.99 -2.58 -3.36
N ASN A 120 -13.71 -3.29 -2.27
CA ASN A 120 -14.16 -2.97 -0.93
C ASN A 120 -13.30 -1.90 -0.22
N ARG A 121 -12.16 -1.49 -0.79
CA ARG A 121 -11.23 -0.54 -0.19
C ARG A 121 -11.31 0.84 -0.82
N THR A 122 -11.67 1.83 -0.02
CA THR A 122 -11.62 3.24 -0.42
C THR A 122 -11.00 4.06 0.69
N PHE A 123 -9.90 4.73 0.36
CA PHE A 123 -9.16 5.66 1.20
C PHE A 123 -9.43 7.08 0.69
N LEU A 124 -9.91 7.96 1.57
CA LEU A 124 -10.13 9.36 1.25
C LEU A 124 -9.45 10.24 2.29
N SER A 125 -8.75 11.27 1.83
CA SER A 125 -8.07 12.20 2.72
C SER A 125 -8.21 13.63 2.25
N GLY A 126 -8.47 14.54 3.19
CA GLY A 126 -8.39 15.99 2.98
C GLY A 126 -6.96 16.54 2.91
N GLN A 127 -5.95 15.70 3.17
CA GLN A 127 -4.55 16.04 3.00
C GLN A 127 -4.16 15.92 1.53
N ASP A 128 -3.46 16.91 1.00
CA ASP A 128 -2.85 16.95 -0.33
C ASP A 128 -1.39 16.48 -0.28
N ALA A 129 -1.20 15.28 0.28
CA ALA A 129 0.13 14.73 0.51
C ALA A 129 0.98 14.62 -0.78
N ASP A 130 0.37 14.40 -1.95
CA ASP A 130 1.08 14.40 -3.24
C ASP A 130 1.69 15.76 -3.59
N ALA A 131 1.01 16.85 -3.22
CA ALA A 131 1.58 18.18 -3.33
C ALA A 131 2.69 18.36 -2.29
N HIS A 132 2.45 18.09 -1.01
CA HIS A 132 3.48 18.27 0.02
C HIS A 132 4.74 17.43 -0.18
N TYR A 133 4.59 16.25 -0.80
CA TYR A 133 5.70 15.43 -1.28
C TYR A 133 6.57 16.19 -2.30
N THR A 134 5.96 16.98 -3.16
CA THR A 134 6.61 17.67 -4.29
C THR A 134 7.30 18.99 -3.91
N TYR A 135 6.72 19.83 -3.04
CA TYR A 135 7.21 21.22 -2.87
C TYR A 135 8.03 21.49 -1.61
N ASN A 136 7.43 21.28 -0.44
CA ASN A 136 7.86 21.96 0.78
C ASN A 136 8.26 20.99 1.89
N ILE A 137 7.53 19.88 2.04
CA ILE A 137 7.83 18.88 3.06
C ILE A 137 8.80 17.84 2.52
N GLY A 138 8.59 17.42 1.27
CA GLY A 138 9.42 16.44 0.59
C GLY A 138 9.09 15.00 0.97
N PRO A 139 9.92 14.03 0.51
CA PRO A 139 9.70 12.60 0.70
C PRO A 139 10.06 12.16 2.13
N ARG A 140 9.34 12.65 3.15
CA ARG A 140 9.57 12.30 4.55
C ARG A 140 8.83 11.01 4.93
N PRO A 141 9.51 9.99 5.49
CA PRO A 141 8.88 8.74 5.92
C PRO A 141 7.68 8.98 6.86
N ASN A 142 7.91 9.65 7.99
CA ASN A 142 6.84 10.17 8.87
C ASN A 142 6.33 11.50 8.31
N GLY A 143 5.57 11.42 7.22
CA GLY A 143 5.15 12.57 6.42
C GLY A 143 4.50 12.14 5.10
N PRO A 144 4.59 12.97 4.04
CA PRO A 144 3.92 12.69 2.77
C PRO A 144 4.33 11.38 2.10
N LEU A 145 5.59 10.94 2.21
CA LEU A 145 6.03 9.68 1.62
C LEU A 145 5.30 8.50 2.26
N GLY A 146 5.39 8.35 3.58
CA GLY A 146 4.76 7.22 4.26
C GLY A 146 3.23 7.27 4.14
N PHE A 147 2.64 8.46 4.23
CA PHE A 147 1.19 8.62 4.07
C PHE A 147 0.69 8.11 2.71
N LEU A 148 1.37 8.48 1.62
CA LEU A 148 0.99 8.04 0.27
C LEU A 148 1.26 6.54 0.05
N VAL A 149 2.39 6.03 0.54
CA VAL A 149 2.71 4.60 0.40
C VAL A 149 1.70 3.75 1.16
N ASN A 150 1.41 4.09 2.42
CA ASN A 150 0.43 3.37 3.25
C ASN A 150 -0.97 3.41 2.63
N ALA A 151 -1.40 4.57 2.10
CA ALA A 151 -2.71 4.71 1.46
C ALA A 151 -2.86 3.77 0.24
N VAL A 152 -1.84 3.74 -0.63
CA VAL A 152 -1.86 2.91 -1.85
C VAL A 152 -1.73 1.43 -1.52
N ASN A 153 -0.81 1.05 -0.62
CA ASN A 153 -0.63 -0.34 -0.19
C ASN A 153 -1.90 -0.87 0.47
N TRP A 154 -2.47 -0.10 1.41
CA TRP A 154 -3.73 -0.48 2.05
C TRP A 154 -4.86 -0.63 1.04
N ALA A 155 -5.03 0.33 0.11
CA ALA A 155 -6.12 0.29 -0.85
C ALA A 155 -5.98 -0.86 -1.86
N GLY A 156 -4.76 -1.15 -2.33
CA GLY A 156 -4.48 -2.19 -3.33
C GLY A 156 -4.42 -3.61 -2.77
N SER A 157 -4.42 -3.80 -1.46
CA SER A 157 -4.39 -5.13 -0.80
C SER A 157 -5.75 -5.84 -0.72
N GLY A 158 -6.80 -5.30 -1.33
CA GLY A 158 -8.17 -5.81 -1.22
C GLY A 158 -8.67 -6.53 -2.47
N GLU A 159 -9.92 -6.99 -2.42
CA GLU A 159 -10.58 -7.57 -3.60
C GLU A 159 -11.07 -6.46 -4.54
N GLY A 160 -10.67 -6.55 -5.82
CA GLY A 160 -11.01 -5.56 -6.83
C GLY A 160 -10.17 -4.28 -6.72
N MET A 161 -10.47 -3.29 -7.57
CA MET A 161 -9.65 -2.08 -7.62
C MET A 161 -9.96 -1.16 -6.44
N GLY A 162 -9.01 -0.98 -5.54
CA GLY A 162 -9.06 -0.01 -4.45
C GLY A 162 -9.03 1.43 -4.95
N ILE A 163 -9.52 2.36 -4.14
CA ILE A 163 -9.52 3.80 -4.44
C ILE A 163 -8.67 4.54 -3.41
N VAL A 164 -7.75 5.39 -3.89
CA VAL A 164 -7.10 6.43 -3.08
C VAL A 164 -7.50 7.79 -3.64
N GLY A 165 -8.22 8.59 -2.87
CA GLY A 165 -8.63 9.94 -3.26
C GLY A 165 -8.09 11.00 -2.31
N LEU A 166 -7.26 11.91 -2.83
CA LEU A 166 -6.82 13.10 -2.10
C LEU A 166 -7.75 14.25 -2.47
N THR A 167 -8.58 14.65 -1.50
CA THR A 167 -9.64 15.63 -1.67
C THR A 167 -9.15 17.02 -1.28
N ASP A 168 -8.69 17.81 -2.26
CA ASP A 168 -8.44 19.24 -2.08
C ASP A 168 -9.62 20.07 -2.61
N SER A 169 -10.13 20.97 -1.77
CA SER A 169 -11.26 21.84 -2.11
C SER A 169 -10.87 23.21 -2.65
N GLY A 170 -9.56 23.50 -2.71
CA GLY A 170 -8.97 24.79 -3.00
C GLY A 170 -9.51 25.93 -2.13
N TYR A 171 -9.14 27.18 -2.44
CA TYR A 171 -9.64 28.36 -1.73
C TYR A 171 -11.18 28.46 -1.78
N PRO A 172 -11.90 28.63 -0.65
CA PRO A 172 -13.37 28.71 -0.62
C PRO A 172 -13.98 29.77 -1.54
N THR A 173 -13.20 30.79 -1.90
CA THR A 173 -13.60 31.92 -2.74
C THR A 173 -13.32 31.75 -4.23
N ASP A 174 -12.65 30.67 -4.66
CA ASP A 174 -12.26 30.49 -6.05
C ASP A 174 -13.36 29.74 -6.84
N PRO A 175 -14.05 30.39 -7.81
CA PRO A 175 -15.09 29.77 -8.62
C PRO A 175 -14.57 28.64 -9.54
N LEU A 176 -13.25 28.49 -9.72
CA LEU A 176 -12.61 27.39 -10.46
C LEU A 176 -12.51 26.09 -9.64
N ASN A 177 -12.80 26.11 -8.34
CA ASN A 177 -12.69 24.93 -7.47
C ASN A 177 -13.77 23.86 -7.63
N ARG A 178 -14.74 24.05 -8.53
CA ARG A 178 -15.75 23.02 -8.80
C ARG A 178 -15.16 21.75 -9.39
N ASN A 179 -14.11 21.88 -10.21
CA ASN A 179 -13.44 20.74 -10.83
C ASN A 179 -12.67 19.91 -9.80
N ARG A 180 -12.10 20.56 -8.78
CA ARG A 180 -11.35 19.88 -7.72
C ARG A 180 -12.25 19.02 -6.83
N ARG A 181 -13.50 19.43 -6.62
CA ARG A 181 -14.52 18.68 -5.85
C ARG A 181 -15.16 17.57 -6.68
N TRP A 182 -14.35 16.84 -7.45
CA TRP A 182 -14.79 15.80 -8.36
C TRP A 182 -15.57 14.68 -7.66
N TRP A 183 -15.30 14.45 -6.37
CA TRP A 183 -15.97 13.45 -5.56
C TRP A 183 -17.43 13.82 -5.22
N LEU A 184 -17.81 15.10 -5.28
CA LEU A 184 -19.20 15.57 -5.12
C LEU A 184 -19.89 15.91 -6.45
N ASN A 185 -19.21 15.72 -7.57
CA ASN A 185 -19.80 15.93 -8.88
C ASN A 185 -20.94 14.91 -9.13
N GLU A 186 -22.00 15.31 -9.83
CA GLU A 186 -23.13 14.43 -10.21
C GLU A 186 -22.68 13.14 -10.92
N ASN A 187 -21.61 13.24 -11.71
CA ASN A 187 -21.02 12.10 -12.42
C ASN A 187 -19.88 11.42 -11.65
N SER A 188 -19.77 11.65 -10.34
CA SER A 188 -18.80 10.94 -9.51
C SER A 188 -19.33 9.58 -9.04
N PHE A 189 -18.43 8.60 -8.91
CA PHE A 189 -18.74 7.33 -8.26
C PHE A 189 -18.75 7.42 -6.71
N LEU A 190 -18.32 8.56 -6.14
CA LEU A 190 -18.32 8.80 -4.68
C LEU A 190 -19.43 9.74 -4.21
N LYS A 191 -20.17 10.37 -5.12
CA LYS A 191 -21.10 11.45 -4.76
C LYS A 191 -22.13 10.99 -3.72
N ASP A 192 -22.81 9.87 -3.98
CA ASP A 192 -23.90 9.41 -3.13
C ASP A 192 -23.40 8.97 -1.74
N GLU A 193 -22.12 8.61 -1.64
CA GLU A 193 -21.46 8.25 -0.38
C GLU A 193 -21.08 9.48 0.45
N LEU A 194 -20.67 10.57 -0.22
CA LEU A 194 -20.05 11.73 0.43
C LEU A 194 -20.95 12.97 0.54
N GLU A 195 -22.03 13.05 -0.23
CA GLU A 195 -22.90 14.22 -0.24
C GLU A 195 -23.52 14.48 1.15
N GLY A 196 -23.33 15.70 1.65
CA GLY A 196 -23.78 16.09 2.99
C GLY A 196 -22.81 15.77 4.13
N TYR A 197 -21.74 15.00 3.88
CA TYR A 197 -20.76 14.60 4.90
C TYR A 197 -19.39 15.27 4.76
N VAL A 198 -19.17 16.06 3.70
CA VAL A 198 -17.89 16.76 3.47
C VAL A 198 -17.99 18.22 3.89
N SER A 199 -17.03 18.67 4.69
CA SER A 199 -16.83 20.07 5.07
C SER A 199 -15.42 20.54 4.67
N TYR A 200 -15.21 21.85 4.65
CA TYR A 200 -13.96 22.46 4.21
C TYR A 200 -13.35 23.29 5.32
N ALA A 201 -12.12 22.94 5.66
CA ALA A 201 -11.35 23.56 6.72
C ALA A 201 -9.88 23.54 6.34
N TRP A 202 -9.18 24.62 6.69
CA TRP A 202 -7.76 24.80 6.44
C TRP A 202 -7.06 24.83 7.77
N ASP A 203 -6.20 23.86 8.00
CA ASP A 203 -5.64 23.60 9.31
C ASP A 203 -4.33 22.84 9.19
N GLU A 204 -3.60 22.77 10.28
CA GLU A 204 -2.27 22.19 10.42
C GLU A 204 -2.25 21.06 11.44
N ASN A 205 -3.36 20.81 12.14
CA ASN A 205 -3.43 19.92 13.28
C ASN A 205 -4.12 18.60 12.88
N VAL A 206 -3.34 17.66 12.36
CA VAL A 206 -3.79 16.28 12.13
C VAL A 206 -3.49 15.44 13.36
N VAL A 207 -4.50 14.74 13.87
CA VAL A 207 -4.37 13.87 15.03
C VAL A 207 -4.59 12.43 14.59
N ILE A 208 -3.65 11.54 14.86
CA ILE A 208 -3.86 10.09 14.81
C ILE A 208 -4.45 9.66 16.16
N PRO A 209 -5.73 9.25 16.23
CA PRO A 209 -6.32 8.71 17.45
C PRO A 209 -5.62 7.43 17.89
N THR A 210 -5.67 7.12 19.20
CA THR A 210 -5.10 5.87 19.72
C THR A 210 -5.84 4.64 19.18
N GLU A 211 -7.12 4.78 18.88
CA GLU A 211 -7.97 3.70 18.39
C GLU A 211 -7.61 3.23 16.97
N THR A 212 -6.92 4.07 16.19
CA THR A 212 -6.54 3.81 14.80
C THR A 212 -5.04 3.96 14.56
N SER A 213 -4.25 4.12 15.63
CA SER A 213 -2.79 4.31 15.50
C SER A 213 -2.08 3.10 14.92
N ASP A 214 -2.61 1.91 15.19
CA ASP A 214 -1.99 0.63 14.83
C ASP A 214 -2.54 0.10 13.49
N PHE A 215 -3.31 0.90 12.75
CA PHE A 215 -3.85 0.51 11.45
C PHE A 215 -2.77 0.69 10.39
N ALA A 216 -2.73 -0.20 9.38
CA ALA A 216 -1.72 -0.16 8.32
C ALA A 216 -1.63 1.19 7.58
N VAL A 217 -2.74 1.93 7.50
CA VAL A 217 -2.77 3.29 6.93
C VAL A 217 -1.92 4.31 7.72
N ASN A 218 -1.63 4.05 9.00
CA ASN A 218 -0.85 4.90 9.90
C ASN A 218 0.55 4.35 10.23
N GLU A 219 0.97 3.26 9.58
CA GLU A 219 2.26 2.62 9.82
C GLU A 219 3.43 3.60 9.71
N GLY A 220 4.24 3.71 10.78
CA GLY A 220 5.37 4.65 10.83
C GLY A 220 5.00 6.15 10.84
N LEU A 221 3.71 6.51 10.92
CA LEU A 221 3.22 7.88 10.95
C LEU A 221 2.95 8.36 12.37
N THR A 222 2.96 9.68 12.54
CA THR A 222 2.61 10.35 13.79
C THR A 222 1.78 11.58 13.50
N SER A 223 0.94 12.00 14.45
CA SER A 223 0.22 13.28 14.39
C SER A 223 1.15 14.46 14.03
N ALA A 224 2.34 14.50 14.62
CA ALA A 224 3.32 15.55 14.36
C ALA A 224 3.88 15.49 12.92
N GLY A 225 4.04 14.29 12.35
CA GLY A 225 4.52 14.11 10.98
C GLY A 225 3.48 14.48 9.92
N LEU A 226 2.19 14.35 10.23
CA LEU A 226 1.06 14.75 9.38
C LEU A 226 0.63 16.22 9.58
N SER A 227 1.28 16.92 10.51
CA SER A 227 0.92 18.29 10.90
C SER A 227 1.95 19.32 10.43
N ASN A 228 1.53 20.59 10.41
CA ASN A 228 2.39 21.75 10.11
C ASN A 228 3.05 21.70 8.73
N TRP A 229 2.27 21.33 7.71
CA TRP A 229 2.75 21.29 6.34
C TRP A 229 2.62 22.61 5.60
N ASN A 230 2.31 23.71 6.29
CA ASN A 230 1.94 24.99 5.67
C ASN A 230 0.63 24.84 4.88
N ILE A 231 -0.37 24.38 5.66
CA ILE A 231 -1.71 23.84 5.42
C ILE A 231 -1.67 22.33 5.20
N SER A 232 -1.87 21.54 6.25
CA SER A 232 -1.87 20.08 6.18
C SER A 232 -3.12 19.50 5.51
N PHE A 233 -4.26 20.19 5.57
CA PHE A 233 -5.48 19.72 4.92
C PHE A 233 -6.46 20.83 4.52
N HIS A 234 -7.30 20.50 3.54
CA HIS A 234 -8.26 21.42 2.91
C HIS A 234 -9.71 20.95 2.93
N ALA A 235 -9.94 19.68 3.26
CA ALA A 235 -11.25 19.06 3.38
C ALA A 235 -11.31 18.18 4.62
N THR A 236 -12.53 17.95 5.09
CA THR A 236 -12.81 17.14 6.27
C THR A 236 -14.11 16.36 6.07
N PHE A 237 -14.24 15.26 6.77
CA PHE A 237 -15.35 14.32 6.67
C PHE A 237 -16.05 14.23 8.03
N ASP A 238 -17.38 14.32 8.05
CA ASP A 238 -18.17 14.06 9.26
C ASP A 238 -17.90 12.63 9.72
N LYS A 239 -17.55 12.44 11.00
CA LYS A 239 -17.22 11.11 11.54
C LYS A 239 -18.37 10.11 11.50
N ASN A 240 -19.61 10.55 11.27
CA ASN A 240 -20.79 9.71 11.22
C ASN A 240 -21.16 9.26 9.80
N ILE A 241 -20.28 9.45 8.82
CA ILE A 241 -20.50 8.98 7.45
C ILE A 241 -20.76 7.46 7.41
N PRO A 242 -21.89 6.99 6.87
CA PRO A 242 -22.18 5.56 6.80
C PRO A 242 -21.15 4.79 5.95
N GLY A 243 -20.70 3.64 6.46
CA GLY A 243 -19.79 2.75 5.72
C GLY A 243 -18.30 3.11 5.79
N TYR A 244 -17.95 4.21 6.46
CA TYR A 244 -16.58 4.68 6.61
C TYR A 244 -16.18 4.78 8.07
N LEU A 245 -14.89 4.57 8.32
CA LEU A 245 -14.23 4.76 9.61
C LEU A 245 -13.29 5.95 9.51
N SER A 246 -13.27 6.77 10.56
CA SER A 246 -12.31 7.87 10.72
C SER A 246 -10.95 7.35 11.15
N ILE A 247 -9.90 7.68 10.38
CA ILE A 247 -8.52 7.22 10.61
C ILE A 247 -7.65 8.30 11.24
N ASN A 248 -7.77 9.53 10.74
CA ASN A 248 -7.07 10.68 11.29
C ASN A 248 -8.09 11.80 11.52
N ASP A 249 -7.99 12.45 12.66
CA ASP A 249 -8.89 13.51 13.10
C ASP A 249 -8.43 14.88 12.62
N ALA A 250 -9.40 15.73 12.28
CA ALA A 250 -9.19 17.15 12.10
C ALA A 250 -9.11 17.79 13.50
N GLY A 251 -7.90 17.94 14.03
CA GLY A 251 -7.65 18.23 15.45
C GLY A 251 -8.27 19.54 15.95
N SER A 252 -8.38 20.57 15.11
CA SER A 252 -9.06 21.83 15.48
C SER A 252 -10.54 21.87 15.09
N HIS A 253 -11.09 20.77 14.55
CA HIS A 253 -12.47 20.66 14.07
C HIS A 253 -13.16 19.42 14.66
N PRO A 254 -13.55 19.46 15.96
CA PRO A 254 -14.20 18.32 16.62
C PRO A 254 -15.43 17.81 15.87
N GLY A 255 -15.58 16.49 15.78
CA GLY A 255 -16.65 15.83 15.04
C GLY A 255 -16.30 15.54 13.58
N TYR A 256 -15.12 15.95 13.12
CA TYR A 256 -14.64 15.68 11.76
C TYR A 256 -13.31 14.91 11.73
N ALA A 257 -13.13 14.12 10.68
CA ALA A 257 -11.90 13.44 10.31
C ALA A 257 -11.25 14.14 9.10
N VAL A 258 -9.94 14.04 8.98
CA VAL A 258 -9.22 14.40 7.76
C VAL A 258 -9.00 13.20 6.85
N THR A 259 -8.84 12.00 7.41
CA THR A 259 -8.69 10.75 6.66
C THR A 259 -9.80 9.78 7.07
N ILE A 260 -10.49 9.20 6.08
CA ILE A 260 -11.47 8.13 6.28
C ILE A 260 -11.16 6.95 5.36
N VAL A 261 -11.54 5.76 5.80
CA VAL A 261 -11.43 4.52 5.01
C VAL A 261 -12.73 3.71 5.10
N THR A 262 -12.96 2.78 4.17
CA THR A 262 -14.09 1.85 4.29
C THR A 262 -13.97 1.01 5.56
N ALA A 263 -15.03 1.06 6.38
CA ALA A 263 -14.97 0.58 7.76
C ALA A 263 -14.73 -0.94 7.88
N SER A 264 -15.21 -1.74 6.92
CA SER A 264 -15.05 -3.19 6.95
C SER A 264 -13.62 -3.65 6.70
N GLU A 265 -12.78 -2.79 6.12
CA GLU A 265 -11.42 -3.12 5.68
C GLU A 265 -10.34 -2.38 6.47
N ALA A 266 -10.75 -1.61 7.49
CA ALA A 266 -9.94 -0.55 8.05
C ALA A 266 -8.63 -1.06 8.68
N ASP A 267 -8.66 -2.22 9.34
CA ASP A 267 -7.48 -2.81 9.98
C ASP A 267 -6.40 -3.20 8.95
N GLY A 268 -6.78 -3.65 7.75
CA GLY A 268 -5.89 -3.92 6.60
C GLY A 268 -4.63 -4.76 6.87
N GLY A 269 -3.75 -4.87 5.86
CA GLY A 269 -2.42 -5.49 5.96
C GLY A 269 -1.60 -5.31 4.68
N THR A 270 -0.26 -5.25 4.78
CA THR A 270 0.68 -5.04 3.66
C THR A 270 1.02 -6.31 2.88
N LEU A 271 0.48 -7.47 3.29
CA LEU A 271 0.93 -8.78 2.79
C LEU A 271 0.52 -9.12 1.34
N GLY A 272 -0.19 -8.22 0.65
CA GLY A 272 -0.82 -8.52 -0.64
C GLY A 272 -1.85 -9.64 -0.52
N ASP A 273 -2.50 -10.03 -1.62
CA ASP A 273 -3.23 -11.30 -1.64
C ASP A 273 -2.26 -12.41 -1.21
N GLU A 274 -2.54 -13.08 -0.10
CA GLU A 274 -1.88 -14.34 0.22
C GLU A 274 -2.16 -15.28 -0.94
N ILE A 275 -1.24 -15.36 -1.91
CA ILE A 275 -1.17 -16.49 -2.82
C ILE A 275 -1.05 -17.68 -1.87
N GLU A 276 -2.11 -18.52 -1.81
CA GLU A 276 -2.14 -19.78 -1.08
C GLU A 276 -0.71 -20.33 -1.03
N ALA A 277 -0.12 -20.34 0.17
CA ALA A 277 1.22 -20.86 0.36
C ALA A 277 1.26 -22.22 -0.34
N ILE A 278 1.98 -22.30 -1.47
CA ILE A 278 2.11 -23.55 -2.22
C ILE A 278 2.60 -24.56 -1.18
N PRO A 279 1.84 -25.62 -0.88
CA PRO A 279 2.29 -26.58 0.10
C PRO A 279 3.66 -27.06 -0.34
N GLU A 280 4.66 -26.83 0.52
CA GLU A 280 5.97 -27.45 0.41
C GLU A 280 5.73 -28.87 -0.10
N PRO A 281 6.29 -29.29 -1.27
CA PRO A 281 6.04 -30.61 -1.78
C PRO A 281 6.41 -31.58 -0.67
N GLY A 282 5.38 -32.23 -0.10
CA GLY A 282 5.53 -33.05 1.07
C GLY A 282 6.66 -34.02 0.80
N SER A 283 7.78 -33.85 1.51
CA SER A 283 8.98 -34.65 1.32
C SER A 283 8.73 -36.04 1.88
N ILE A 284 7.88 -36.82 1.22
CA ILE A 284 7.68 -38.22 1.48
C ILE A 284 7.76 -38.88 0.11
N PHE A 285 8.64 -39.87 -0.04
CA PHE A 285 8.92 -40.69 -1.24
C PHE A 285 10.09 -40.30 -2.17
N GLY A 286 11.11 -39.61 -1.66
CA GLY A 286 12.34 -39.32 -2.42
C GLY A 286 13.63 -40.03 -1.97
N LEU A 287 13.61 -40.89 -0.94
CA LEU A 287 14.82 -41.57 -0.46
C LEU A 287 14.60 -43.04 -0.07
N PHE A 288 13.86 -43.79 -0.90
CA PHE A 288 13.83 -45.26 -0.83
C PHE A 288 13.72 -45.85 -2.23
N LEU A 289 14.57 -45.45 -3.19
CA LEU A 289 14.61 -46.15 -4.49
C LEU A 289 15.94 -46.01 -5.27
N LEU A 290 17.07 -45.80 -4.59
CA LEU A 290 18.42 -45.92 -5.18
C LEU A 290 19.41 -46.52 -4.18
N GLY A 291 19.05 -47.70 -3.65
CA GLY A 291 19.96 -48.68 -3.06
C GLY A 291 19.71 -50.02 -3.75
N GLY A 292 20.12 -50.09 -5.02
CA GLY A 292 19.88 -51.24 -5.88
C GLY A 292 20.51 -52.53 -5.35
N PHE A 293 19.78 -53.62 -5.59
CA PHE A 293 20.31 -54.90 -6.04
C PHE A 293 21.83 -55.05 -6.03
N GLY A 294 22.35 -55.60 -4.92
CA GLY A 294 23.69 -56.14 -4.82
C GLY A 294 23.73 -57.19 -3.70
N LEU A 295 23.81 -58.46 -4.08
CA LEU A 295 24.02 -59.66 -3.26
C LEU A 295 22.83 -60.26 -2.51
N ARG A 296 21.97 -60.96 -3.26
CA ARG A 296 21.40 -62.25 -2.81
C ARG A 296 21.36 -63.26 -3.96
N SER A 297 22.53 -63.73 -4.40
CA SER A 297 22.71 -65.05 -5.03
C SER A 297 24.19 -65.37 -5.28
N LEU A 298 24.90 -65.78 -4.23
CA LEU A 298 25.98 -66.77 -4.32
C LEU A 298 26.07 -67.42 -2.93
N LEU A 299 25.21 -68.41 -2.68
CA LEU A 299 25.59 -69.83 -2.62
C LEU A 299 26.43 -70.19 -1.38
N LEU A 300 25.74 -70.90 -0.47
CA LEU A 300 26.23 -72.13 0.16
C LEU A 300 27.45 -72.78 -0.53
N ARG A 301 28.57 -72.86 0.22
CA ARG A 301 29.68 -73.85 0.24
C ARG A 301 30.92 -73.07 0.69
N MET A 302 31.65 -73.41 1.73
CA MET A 302 32.08 -74.69 2.31
C MET A 302 32.25 -74.42 3.83
N SER A 303 31.94 -75.26 4.83
CA SER A 303 32.33 -76.66 5.06
C SER A 303 33.80 -76.97 4.78
N GLN A 304 34.70 -76.39 5.58
CA GLN A 304 35.73 -77.08 6.37
C GLN A 304 36.54 -76.05 7.16
#